data_AF-G3QQU2-F1
#
_entry.id   AF-G3QQU2-F1
#
_cell.length_a   1.000
_cell.length_b   1.000
_cell.length_c   1.000
_cell.angle_alpha   90.00
_cell.angle_beta   90.00
_cell.angle_gamma   90.00
#
_symmetry.space_group_name_H-M   'P 1'
#
loop_
_entity.id
_entity.type
_entity.pdbx_description
1 polymer ?
#
loop_
_entity_poly.entity_id
_entity_poly.type
_entity_poly.pdbx_seq_one_letter_code
_entity_poly.pdbx_strand_id
1 'polypeptide(L)'
;MIISHFPKCVAVFALLALSVGALDTFIAAVYEHAVILPNRTETPVSKEEALLLMNKNIDVLEKAVKLAAKQGAHIIVTPEDGIYGWIFTRESIYPYLEDIPDPGVNWIPCRDPWRFGNTPVQQRLSCLAKDNSIYVVANIGDKKPCNASDSQCPPDGRYQYNTDVVFDSQGKLVARYHKGVESTPQKQSRCTTMTWKQRVVSCCYQN
;
A
#
# COMPACT_ATOMS: atom_id res chain seq x y z
N MET A 1 -28.66 -44.63 57.26
CA MET A 1 -28.57 -44.85 55.81
C MET A 1 -28.88 -43.52 55.14
N ILE A 2 -27.85 -42.76 54.76
CA ILE A 2 -27.99 -41.40 54.22
C ILE A 2 -28.14 -41.51 52.71
N ILE A 3 -29.27 -41.04 52.17
CA ILE A 3 -29.52 -40.97 50.73
C ILE A 3 -28.89 -39.67 50.23
N SER A 4 -27.73 -39.78 49.57
CA SER A 4 -27.13 -38.65 48.86
C SER A 4 -27.69 -38.55 47.44
N HIS A 5 -28.56 -37.58 47.20
CA HIS A 5 -28.96 -37.21 45.84
C HIS A 5 -27.85 -36.41 45.17
N PHE A 6 -27.19 -37.00 44.18
CA PHE A 6 -26.32 -36.28 43.24
C PHE A 6 -27.20 -35.57 42.20
N PRO A 7 -27.18 -34.23 42.09
CA PRO A 7 -27.78 -33.55 40.95
C PRO A 7 -26.89 -33.80 39.72
N LYS A 8 -27.48 -34.37 38.68
CA LYS A 8 -26.85 -34.53 37.36
C LYS A 8 -26.70 -33.14 36.72
N CYS A 9 -25.61 -32.44 37.00
CA CYS A 9 -25.20 -31.28 36.22
C CYS A 9 -24.72 -31.77 34.85
N VAL A 10 -25.59 -31.68 33.85
CA VAL A 10 -25.24 -31.89 32.44
C VAL A 10 -24.44 -30.67 31.98
N ALA A 11 -23.12 -30.78 31.93
CA ALA A 11 -22.27 -29.79 31.29
C ALA A 11 -22.38 -29.96 29.76
N VAL A 12 -23.19 -29.12 29.12
CA VAL A 12 -23.23 -29.03 27.66
C VAL A 12 -22.03 -28.18 27.20
N PHE A 13 -20.93 -28.84 26.84
CA PHE A 13 -19.82 -28.20 26.14
C PHE A 13 -20.22 -28.04 24.66
N ALA A 14 -20.69 -26.84 24.29
CA ALA A 14 -20.82 -26.47 22.88
C ALA A 14 -19.41 -26.25 22.29
N LEU A 15 -18.92 -27.24 21.54
CA LEU A 15 -17.76 -27.10 20.68
C LEU A 15 -18.13 -26.13 19.54
N LEU A 16 -17.89 -24.84 19.75
CA LEU A 16 -17.84 -23.86 18.67
C LEU A 16 -16.61 -24.16 17.81
N ALA A 17 -16.78 -25.05 16.84
CA ALA A 17 -15.82 -25.19 15.76
C ALA A 17 -15.84 -23.88 14.95
N LEU A 18 -14.88 -22.99 15.21
CA LEU A 18 -14.61 -21.87 14.33
C LEU A 18 -14.15 -22.46 13.00
N SER A 19 -15.06 -22.49 12.02
CA SER A 19 -14.70 -22.81 10.65
C SER A 19 -13.76 -21.71 10.15
N VAL A 20 -12.46 -21.98 10.18
CA VAL A 20 -11.48 -21.21 9.41
C VAL A 20 -11.68 -21.62 7.94
N GLY A 21 -12.59 -20.94 7.26
CA GLY A 21 -12.81 -21.12 5.83
C GLY A 21 -11.93 -20.14 5.06
N ALA A 22 -11.06 -20.66 4.19
CA ALA A 22 -10.51 -19.84 3.11
C ALA A 22 -11.62 -19.60 2.08
N LEU A 23 -11.70 -18.38 1.54
CA LEU A 23 -12.61 -18.10 0.43
C LEU A 23 -12.00 -18.68 -0.86
N ASP A 24 -12.80 -19.42 -1.63
CA ASP A 24 -12.37 -19.98 -2.93
C ASP A 24 -12.20 -18.89 -4.00
N THR A 25 -12.86 -17.74 -3.82
CA THR A 25 -12.87 -16.61 -4.76
C THR A 25 -12.76 -15.27 -4.04
N PHE A 26 -12.27 -14.24 -4.72
CA PHE A 26 -12.29 -12.86 -4.24
C PHE A 26 -12.71 -11.90 -5.36
N ILE A 27 -13.22 -10.72 -4.97
CA ILE A 27 -13.58 -9.63 -5.89
C ILE A 27 -12.44 -8.62 -5.89
N ALA A 28 -11.94 -8.28 -7.07
CA ALA A 28 -10.90 -7.28 -7.26
C ALA A 28 -11.48 -5.97 -7.83
N ALA A 29 -10.87 -4.85 -7.49
CA ALA A 29 -11.12 -3.56 -8.11
C ALA A 29 -9.81 -2.92 -8.58
N VAL A 30 -9.89 -2.15 -9.66
CA VAL A 30 -8.80 -1.28 -10.13
C VAL A 30 -9.38 0.10 -10.42
N TYR A 31 -8.60 1.15 -10.18
CA TYR A 31 -9.02 2.51 -10.45
C TYR A 31 -8.04 3.21 -11.39
N GLU A 32 -8.54 3.64 -12.56
CA GLU A 32 -7.81 4.54 -13.44
C GLU A 32 -8.00 5.98 -12.93
N HIS A 33 -6.90 6.60 -12.48
CA HIS A 33 -6.93 7.91 -11.83
C HIS A 33 -6.50 9.02 -12.78
N ALA A 34 -7.34 10.05 -12.90
CA ALA A 34 -6.96 11.31 -13.52
C ALA A 34 -6.16 12.15 -12.50
N VAL A 35 -4.85 11.91 -12.44
CA VAL A 35 -3.97 12.45 -11.41
C VAL A 35 -3.97 13.99 -11.40
N ILE A 36 -4.13 14.57 -10.21
CA ILE A 36 -3.92 16.00 -9.98
C ILE A 36 -2.40 16.22 -9.88
N LEU A 37 -1.83 16.76 -10.95
CA LEU A 37 -0.39 16.98 -11.07
C LEU A 37 0.08 18.23 -10.30
N PRO A 38 1.31 18.24 -9.78
CA PRO A 38 1.93 19.46 -9.29
C PRO A 38 2.15 20.45 -10.43
N ASN A 39 2.19 21.74 -10.10
CA ASN A 39 2.72 22.74 -11.03
C ASN A 39 4.19 22.44 -11.31
N ARG A 40 4.63 22.66 -12.55
CA ARG A 40 6.05 22.53 -12.89
C ARG A 40 6.83 23.67 -12.24
N THR A 41 7.61 23.34 -11.22
CA THR A 41 8.54 24.26 -10.55
C THR A 41 9.94 23.68 -10.60
N GLU A 42 10.94 24.51 -10.87
CA GLU A 42 12.35 24.10 -10.80
C GLU A 42 12.81 23.92 -9.35
N THR A 43 12.23 24.69 -8.43
CA THR A 43 12.54 24.62 -7.00
C THR A 43 11.64 23.62 -6.27
N PRO A 44 12.16 22.87 -5.27
CA PRO A 44 11.35 22.05 -4.39
C PRO A 44 10.30 22.87 -3.64
N VAL A 45 9.10 22.33 -3.53
CA VAL A 45 8.03 22.88 -2.69
C VAL A 45 8.27 22.57 -1.22
N SER A 46 7.52 23.20 -0.31
CA SER A 46 7.51 22.80 1.10
C SER A 46 6.90 21.41 1.31
N LYS A 47 7.18 20.78 2.46
CA LYS A 47 6.57 19.48 2.82
C LYS A 47 5.06 19.61 2.96
N GLU A 48 4.58 20.75 3.45
CA GLU A 48 3.17 21.06 3.66
C GLU A 48 2.43 21.17 2.32
N GLU A 49 3.01 21.85 1.33
CA GLU A 49 2.46 21.94 -0.03
C GLU A 49 2.44 20.58 -0.73
N ALA A 50 3.52 19.80 -0.61
CA ALA A 50 3.58 18.44 -1.12
C ALA A 50 2.48 17.56 -0.52
N LEU A 51 2.33 17.59 0.81
CA LEU A 51 1.29 16.84 1.52
C LEU A 51 -0.12 17.30 1.14
N LEU A 52 -0.33 18.60 0.92
CA LEU A 52 -1.62 19.13 0.47
C LEU A 52 -2.00 18.56 -0.91
N LEU A 53 -1.07 18.50 -1.85
CA LEU A 53 -1.30 17.89 -3.16
C LEU A 53 -1.60 16.39 -3.05
N MET A 54 -0.77 15.66 -2.30
CA MET A 54 -0.96 14.22 -2.08
C MET A 54 -2.33 13.93 -1.47
N ASN A 55 -2.76 14.74 -0.50
CA ASN A 55 -4.08 14.60 0.10
C ASN A 55 -5.22 14.84 -0.90
N LYS A 56 -5.10 15.80 -1.83
CA LYS A 56 -6.12 16.00 -2.88
C LYS A 56 -6.27 14.77 -3.77
N ASN A 57 -5.16 14.11 -4.13
CA ASN A 57 -5.22 12.86 -4.89
C ASN A 57 -5.82 11.74 -4.03
N ILE A 58 -5.43 11.60 -2.77
CA ILE A 58 -6.01 10.60 -1.86
C ILE A 58 -7.51 10.84 -1.65
N ASP A 59 -8.00 12.08 -1.63
CA ASP A 59 -9.45 12.40 -1.55
C ASP A 59 -10.23 11.80 -2.73
N VAL A 60 -9.63 11.76 -3.92
CA VAL A 60 -10.23 11.14 -5.11
C VAL A 60 -10.18 9.62 -5.00
N LEU A 61 -9.02 9.06 -4.63
CA LEU A 61 -8.85 7.62 -4.45
C LEU A 61 -9.78 7.08 -3.36
N GLU A 62 -10.00 7.83 -2.29
CA GLU A 62 -10.90 7.47 -1.19
C GLU A 62 -12.34 7.21 -1.67
N LYS A 63 -12.82 7.98 -2.65
CA LYS A 63 -14.14 7.75 -3.25
C LYS A 63 -14.18 6.41 -4.00
N ALA A 64 -13.12 6.09 -4.73
CA ALA A 64 -13.00 4.81 -5.44
C ALA A 64 -12.90 3.63 -4.47
N VAL A 65 -12.10 3.75 -3.41
CA VAL A 65 -11.98 2.70 -2.37
C VAL A 65 -13.32 2.46 -1.68
N LYS A 66 -14.02 3.52 -1.26
CA LYS A 66 -15.34 3.41 -0.62
C LYS A 66 -16.35 2.73 -1.55
N LEU A 67 -16.35 3.09 -2.83
CA LEU A 67 -17.25 2.49 -3.83
C LEU A 67 -16.91 1.01 -4.05
N ALA A 68 -15.64 0.65 -4.19
CA ALA A 68 -15.20 -0.73 -4.36
C ALA A 68 -15.56 -1.59 -3.14
N ALA A 69 -15.30 -1.10 -1.94
CA ALA A 69 -15.67 -1.77 -0.69
C ALA A 69 -17.19 -1.98 -0.59
N LYS A 70 -18.00 -0.96 -0.95
CA LYS A 70 -19.46 -1.07 -1.01
C LYS A 70 -19.95 -2.14 -2.00
N GLN A 71 -19.18 -2.39 -3.06
CA GLN A 71 -19.45 -3.45 -4.04
C GLN A 71 -18.86 -4.82 -3.65
N GLY A 72 -18.27 -4.95 -2.45
CA GLY A 72 -17.72 -6.20 -1.93
C GLY A 72 -16.33 -6.54 -2.46
N ALA A 73 -15.60 -5.57 -3.02
CA ALA A 73 -14.20 -5.79 -3.38
C ALA A 73 -13.35 -6.10 -2.14
N HIS A 74 -12.50 -7.10 -2.26
CA HIS A 74 -11.57 -7.55 -1.21
C HIS A 74 -10.23 -6.80 -1.31
N ILE A 75 -9.90 -6.33 -2.52
CA ILE A 75 -8.69 -5.59 -2.83
C ILE A 75 -8.99 -4.53 -3.89
N ILE A 76 -8.35 -3.37 -3.77
CA ILE A 76 -8.33 -2.33 -4.79
C ILE A 76 -6.90 -1.89 -5.09
N VAL A 77 -6.58 -1.79 -6.39
CA VAL A 77 -5.29 -1.29 -6.88
C VAL A 77 -5.45 0.10 -7.47
N THR A 78 -4.59 1.02 -7.02
CA THR A 78 -4.45 2.38 -7.55
C THR A 78 -3.17 2.50 -8.39
N PRO A 79 -3.07 3.48 -9.31
CA PRO A 79 -1.99 3.49 -10.30
C PRO A 79 -0.65 3.95 -9.72
N GLU A 80 0.43 3.63 -10.44
CA GLU A 80 1.76 4.21 -10.25
C GLU A 80 1.68 5.74 -10.30
N ASP A 81 2.44 6.42 -9.44
CA ASP A 81 2.50 7.89 -9.35
C ASP A 81 1.14 8.58 -9.13
N GLY A 82 0.10 7.83 -8.73
CA GLY A 82 -1.27 8.34 -8.58
C GLY A 82 -1.45 9.37 -7.46
N ILE A 83 -0.49 9.50 -6.56
CA ILE A 83 -0.58 10.39 -5.39
C ILE A 83 0.16 11.72 -5.60
N TYR A 84 1.26 11.74 -6.36
CA TYR A 84 2.10 12.93 -6.54
C TYR A 84 2.48 13.24 -8.00
N GLY A 85 2.19 12.38 -8.98
CA GLY A 85 2.53 12.56 -10.39
C GLY A 85 3.97 12.13 -10.76
N TRP A 86 4.45 12.47 -11.94
CA TRP A 86 5.68 11.89 -12.52
C TRP A 86 6.71 12.92 -13.02
N ILE A 87 6.57 14.19 -12.65
CA ILE A 87 7.46 15.27 -13.15
C ILE A 87 8.33 15.78 -12.01
N PHE A 88 9.47 15.11 -11.78
CA PHE A 88 10.36 15.43 -10.69
C PHE A 88 11.84 15.26 -11.00
N THR A 89 12.66 15.99 -10.25
CA THR A 89 14.10 15.73 -10.04
C THR A 89 14.31 15.08 -8.67
N ARG A 90 15.53 14.64 -8.36
CA ARG A 90 15.91 14.12 -7.02
C ARG A 90 15.72 15.13 -5.89
N GLU A 91 15.65 16.41 -6.21
CA GLU A 91 15.46 17.48 -5.24
C GLU A 91 13.98 17.82 -5.10
N SER A 92 13.27 17.97 -6.23
CA SER A 92 11.87 18.39 -6.20
C SER A 92 10.91 17.29 -5.72
N ILE A 93 11.27 16.00 -5.83
CA ILE A 93 10.47 14.90 -5.25
C ILE A 93 10.65 14.78 -3.73
N TYR A 94 11.77 15.23 -3.16
CA TYR A 94 12.13 14.96 -1.76
C TYR A 94 11.03 15.33 -0.73
N PRO A 95 10.29 16.45 -0.87
CA PRO A 95 9.18 16.80 0.03
C PRO A 95 8.02 15.80 0.03
N TYR A 96 7.86 15.00 -1.03
CA TYR A 96 6.81 14.00 -1.21
C TYR A 96 7.15 12.63 -0.61
N LEU A 97 8.40 12.42 -0.19
CA LEU A 97 8.90 11.12 0.26
C LEU A 97 8.76 10.91 1.77
N GLU A 98 8.38 9.69 2.16
CA GLU A 98 8.37 9.22 3.55
C GLU A 98 9.38 8.09 3.74
N ASP A 99 9.82 7.85 4.98
CA ASP A 99 10.58 6.64 5.31
C ASP A 99 9.58 5.51 5.58
N ILE A 100 9.44 4.59 4.64
CA ILE A 100 8.50 3.46 4.72
C ILE A 100 9.23 2.27 5.34
N PRO A 101 8.82 1.73 6.51
CA PRO A 101 9.55 0.64 7.16
C PRO A 101 9.37 -0.70 6.43
N ASP A 102 10.17 -1.69 6.80
CA ASP A 102 9.94 -3.07 6.36
C ASP A 102 8.64 -3.63 6.98
N PRO A 103 7.76 -4.32 6.23
CA PRO A 103 6.51 -4.87 6.77
C PRO A 103 6.68 -5.81 7.98
N GLY A 104 7.86 -6.41 8.16
CA GLY A 104 8.21 -7.25 9.31
C GLY A 104 8.12 -6.54 10.66
N VAL A 105 8.11 -5.20 10.69
CA VAL A 105 7.91 -4.42 11.93
C VAL A 105 6.49 -4.53 12.52
N ASN A 106 5.56 -5.16 11.79
CA ASN A 106 4.18 -5.40 12.21
C ASN A 106 3.48 -4.12 12.68
N TRP A 107 3.19 -3.22 11.74
CA TRP A 107 2.69 -1.88 12.05
C TRP A 107 1.38 -1.58 11.33
N ILE A 108 0.45 -0.98 12.08
CA ILE A 108 -0.82 -0.43 11.60
C ILE A 108 -0.73 1.09 11.79
N PRO A 109 -0.34 1.86 10.75
CA PRO A 109 -0.19 3.31 10.86
C PRO A 109 -1.45 4.02 11.38
N CYS A 110 -2.65 3.54 11.01
CA CYS A 110 -3.90 4.12 11.49
C CYS A 110 -4.12 4.00 13.01
N ARG A 111 -3.52 2.99 13.66
CA ARG A 111 -3.65 2.77 15.11
C ARG A 111 -2.49 3.38 15.90
N ASP A 112 -1.30 3.39 15.32
CA ASP A 112 -0.08 3.87 15.98
C ASP A 112 0.72 4.81 15.03
N PRO A 113 0.19 6.01 14.72
CA PRO A 113 0.72 6.86 13.65
C PRO A 113 2.09 7.45 13.96
N TRP A 114 2.50 7.48 15.24
CA TRP A 114 3.73 8.16 15.68
C TRP A 114 4.93 7.23 15.83
N ARG A 115 4.75 5.91 15.65
CA ARG A 115 5.81 4.90 15.86
C ARG A 115 7.08 5.14 15.04
N PHE A 116 6.92 5.60 13.79
CA PHE A 116 8.02 5.86 12.86
C PHE A 116 8.12 7.34 12.48
N GLY A 117 7.74 8.23 13.40
CA GLY A 117 7.73 9.67 13.17
C GLY A 117 6.56 10.13 12.30
N ASN A 118 6.76 11.24 11.58
CA ASN A 118 5.70 11.89 10.81
C ASN A 118 5.52 11.23 9.43
N THR A 119 4.58 10.28 9.35
CA THR A 119 4.25 9.43 8.18
C THR A 119 2.78 9.57 7.72
N PRO A 120 2.30 10.79 7.43
CA PRO A 120 0.88 11.09 7.22
C PRO A 120 0.27 10.38 6.01
N VAL A 121 1.03 10.13 4.94
CA VAL A 121 0.53 9.42 3.75
C VAL A 121 0.31 7.95 4.08
N GLN A 122 1.27 7.29 4.74
CA GLN A 122 1.11 5.90 5.21
C GLN A 122 -0.05 5.77 6.22
N GLN A 123 -0.17 6.73 7.15
CA GLN A 123 -1.30 6.80 8.08
C GLN A 123 -2.64 6.85 7.34
N ARG A 124 -2.76 7.74 6.36
CA ARG A 124 -4.02 7.95 5.64
C ARG A 124 -4.41 6.74 4.81
N LEU A 125 -3.47 6.12 4.09
CA LEU A 125 -3.72 4.90 3.31
C LEU A 125 -4.08 3.71 4.22
N SER A 126 -3.41 3.57 5.36
CA SER A 126 -3.74 2.57 6.39
C SER A 126 -5.16 2.74 6.92
N CYS A 127 -5.58 3.97 7.24
CA CYS A 127 -6.94 4.23 7.69
C CYS A 127 -7.95 3.97 6.58
N LEU A 128 -7.64 4.35 5.34
CA LEU A 128 -8.50 4.10 4.20
C LEU A 128 -8.77 2.60 4.01
N ALA A 129 -7.75 1.76 4.16
CA ALA A 129 -7.89 0.31 4.12
C ALA A 129 -8.71 -0.23 5.31
N LYS A 130 -8.35 0.16 6.54
CA LYS A 130 -9.00 -0.28 7.79
C LYS A 130 -10.48 0.09 7.81
N ASP A 131 -10.81 1.34 7.54
CA ASP A 131 -12.17 1.87 7.71
C ASP A 131 -13.14 1.34 6.64
N ASN A 132 -12.61 0.83 5.53
CA ASN A 132 -13.38 0.18 4.47
C ASN A 132 -13.22 -1.34 4.45
N SER A 133 -12.45 -1.92 5.38
CA SER A 133 -12.19 -3.36 5.48
C SER A 133 -11.75 -4.00 4.14
N ILE A 134 -10.88 -3.31 3.41
CA ILE A 134 -10.42 -3.69 2.06
C ILE A 134 -8.89 -3.59 1.97
N TYR A 135 -8.25 -4.48 1.22
CA TYR A 135 -6.83 -4.32 0.90
C TYR A 135 -6.65 -3.14 -0.06
N VAL A 136 -5.70 -2.25 0.25
CA VAL A 136 -5.38 -1.09 -0.60
C VAL A 136 -3.95 -1.24 -1.10
N VAL A 137 -3.78 -1.29 -2.42
CA VAL A 137 -2.49 -1.22 -3.09
C VAL A 137 -2.30 0.18 -3.66
N ALA A 138 -1.22 0.83 -3.27
CA ALA A 138 -0.89 2.18 -3.70
C ALA A 138 0.60 2.33 -4.00
N ASN A 139 0.93 3.29 -4.84
CA ASN A 139 2.30 3.66 -5.16
C ASN A 139 2.62 5.02 -4.52
N ILE A 140 3.65 5.05 -3.67
CA ILE A 140 4.17 6.24 -3.01
C ILE A 140 5.71 6.29 -3.09
N GLY A 141 6.30 7.38 -2.61
CA GLY A 141 7.73 7.58 -2.63
C GLY A 141 8.39 7.22 -1.30
N ASP A 142 9.41 6.37 -1.35
CA ASP A 142 10.22 6.02 -0.19
C ASP A 142 11.54 6.78 -0.20
N LYS A 143 12.01 7.21 0.98
CA LYS A 143 13.38 7.67 1.20
C LYS A 143 14.07 6.84 2.27
N LYS A 144 15.35 6.60 2.05
CA LYS A 144 16.22 5.91 3.01
C LYS A 144 17.49 6.73 3.22
N PRO A 145 17.65 7.39 4.38
CA PRO A 145 18.90 8.07 4.72
C PRO A 145 20.06 7.08 4.67
N CYS A 146 21.20 7.53 4.16
CA CYS A 146 22.44 6.78 4.15
C CYS A 146 23.61 7.72 4.46
N ASN A 147 24.79 7.15 4.73
CA ASN A 147 25.99 7.92 5.07
C ASN A 147 27.20 7.41 4.28
N ALA A 148 28.35 8.06 4.47
CA ALA A 148 29.58 7.73 3.76
C ALA A 148 30.13 6.31 4.06
N SER A 149 29.64 5.64 5.11
CA SER A 149 29.99 4.24 5.39
C SER A 149 29.33 3.28 4.40
N ASP A 150 28.24 3.69 3.76
CA ASP A 150 27.62 2.97 2.66
C ASP A 150 28.22 3.44 1.33
N SER A 151 29.03 2.57 0.71
CA SER A 151 29.70 2.84 -0.56
C SER A 151 28.77 3.14 -1.74
N GLN A 152 27.48 2.76 -1.66
CA GLN A 152 26.49 3.00 -2.70
C GLN A 152 25.62 4.24 -2.41
N CYS A 153 25.81 4.88 -1.25
CA CYS A 153 25.03 6.03 -0.85
C CYS A 153 25.19 7.16 -1.87
N PRO A 154 24.08 7.67 -2.45
CA PRO A 154 24.16 8.80 -3.36
C PRO A 154 24.81 10.03 -2.69
N PRO A 155 25.48 10.92 -3.45
CA PRO A 155 26.18 12.08 -2.89
C PRO A 155 25.27 13.02 -2.07
N ASP A 156 23.97 12.95 -2.31
CA ASP A 156 22.95 13.75 -1.64
C ASP A 156 22.43 13.09 -0.34
N GLY A 157 23.02 11.96 0.09
CA GLY A 157 22.86 11.36 1.43
C GLY A 157 21.61 10.51 1.62
N ARG A 158 20.91 10.14 0.54
CA ARG A 158 19.70 9.32 0.62
C ARG A 158 19.42 8.52 -0.64
N TYR A 159 18.85 7.34 -0.46
CA TYR A 159 18.14 6.67 -1.53
C TYR A 159 16.71 7.19 -1.64
N GLN A 160 16.17 7.14 -2.86
CA GLN A 160 14.82 7.57 -3.19
C GLN A 160 14.22 6.52 -4.14
N TYR A 161 13.08 5.96 -3.79
CA TYR A 161 12.49 4.84 -4.52
C TYR A 161 11.04 5.10 -4.88
N ASN A 162 10.67 4.78 -6.12
CA ASN A 162 9.29 4.49 -6.47
C ASN A 162 8.87 3.20 -5.76
N THR A 163 7.78 3.27 -4.98
CA THR A 163 7.47 2.25 -3.99
C THR A 163 6.01 1.86 -3.98
N ASP A 164 5.71 0.61 -4.30
CA ASP A 164 4.40 0.03 -4.03
C ASP A 164 4.30 -0.34 -2.54
N VAL A 165 3.17 0.00 -1.94
CA VAL A 165 2.79 -0.38 -0.57
C VAL A 165 1.43 -1.07 -0.58
N VAL A 166 1.27 -2.04 0.31
CA VAL A 166 0.00 -2.74 0.51
C VAL A 166 -0.40 -2.65 1.98
N PHE A 167 -1.61 -2.13 2.20
CA PHE A 167 -2.29 -2.18 3.49
C PHE A 167 -3.38 -3.25 3.46
N ASP A 168 -3.40 -4.13 4.46
CA ASP A 168 -4.46 -5.12 4.60
C ASP A 168 -5.78 -4.50 5.08
N SER A 169 -6.85 -5.30 5.14
CA SER A 169 -8.17 -4.85 5.58
C SER A 169 -8.23 -4.37 7.05
N GLN A 170 -7.19 -4.59 7.85
CA GLN A 170 -7.04 -4.03 9.20
C GLN A 170 -6.21 -2.74 9.23
N GLY A 171 -5.68 -2.33 8.08
CA GLY A 171 -4.77 -1.20 7.89
C GLY A 171 -3.31 -1.52 8.17
N LYS A 172 -2.92 -2.79 8.31
CA LYS A 172 -1.51 -3.16 8.55
C LYS A 172 -0.70 -3.04 7.26
N LEU A 173 0.50 -2.47 7.34
CA LEU A 173 1.46 -2.54 6.24
C LEU A 173 1.93 -3.99 6.08
N VAL A 174 1.58 -4.63 4.97
CA VAL A 174 1.87 -6.05 4.70
C VAL A 174 2.85 -6.27 3.55
N ALA A 175 3.05 -5.28 2.68
CA ALA A 175 4.08 -5.33 1.65
C ALA A 175 4.65 -3.93 1.35
N ARG A 176 5.93 -3.90 0.99
CA ARG A 176 6.66 -2.76 0.44
C ARG A 176 7.54 -3.29 -0.70
N TYR A 177 7.45 -2.69 -1.88
CA TYR A 177 8.25 -3.07 -3.04
C TYR A 177 8.86 -1.83 -3.69
N HIS A 178 10.18 -1.83 -3.87
CA HIS A 178 10.87 -0.78 -4.62
C HIS A 178 10.97 -1.19 -6.08
N LYS A 179 10.56 -0.31 -7.01
CA LYS A 179 10.71 -0.55 -8.45
C LYS A 179 12.19 -0.78 -8.79
N GLY A 180 12.51 -1.98 -9.30
CA GLY A 180 13.85 -2.31 -9.74
C GLY A 180 14.30 -1.44 -10.92
N VAL A 181 15.55 -0.99 -10.91
CA VAL A 181 16.17 -0.31 -12.06
C VAL A 181 16.59 -1.39 -13.05
N GLU A 182 15.82 -1.61 -14.12
CA GLU A 182 16.28 -2.44 -15.23
C GLU A 182 17.37 -1.70 -15.99
N SER A 183 18.59 -2.24 -15.97
CA SER A 183 19.79 -1.66 -16.59
C SER A 183 19.79 -1.83 -18.12
N THR A 184 18.66 -1.60 -18.79
CA THR A 184 18.57 -1.67 -20.26
C THR A 184 18.05 -0.35 -20.82
N PRO A 185 18.73 0.25 -21.82
CA PRO A 185 18.15 1.36 -22.56
C PRO A 185 16.86 0.85 -23.20
N GLN A 186 15.74 1.53 -22.96
CA GLN A 186 14.49 1.27 -23.65
C GLN A 186 14.74 1.43 -25.16
N LYS A 187 15.03 0.32 -25.85
CA LYS A 187 14.83 0.24 -27.29
C LYS A 187 13.33 0.40 -27.51
N GLN A 188 13.02 1.39 -28.32
CA GLN A 188 11.70 1.80 -28.74
C GLN A 188 10.91 0.62 -29.32
N SER A 189 10.15 -0.09 -28.48
CA SER A 189 9.18 -1.10 -28.90
C SER A 189 7.77 -0.53 -28.79
N ARG A 190 7.13 -0.36 -29.96
CA ARG A 190 5.71 -0.02 -30.11
C ARG A 190 4.86 -0.99 -29.28
N CYS A 191 4.00 -0.43 -28.43
CA CYS A 191 3.04 -1.12 -27.56
C CYS A 191 3.67 -2.13 -26.58
N THR A 192 3.99 -1.68 -25.37
CA THR A 192 4.26 -2.60 -24.25
C THR A 192 3.42 -2.17 -23.04
N THR A 193 2.26 -2.81 -22.87
CA THR A 193 1.58 -2.93 -21.58
C THR A 193 2.56 -3.60 -20.62
N MET A 194 3.01 -2.89 -19.58
CA MET A 194 3.85 -3.49 -18.53
C MET A 194 3.02 -4.56 -17.83
N THR A 195 3.41 -5.80 -18.09
CA THR A 195 2.80 -7.01 -17.54
C THR A 195 3.36 -7.26 -16.15
N TRP A 196 2.44 -7.48 -15.21
CA TRP A 196 2.68 -8.13 -13.93
C TRP A 196 3.46 -9.44 -14.16
N LYS A 197 4.77 -9.47 -13.87
CA LYS A 197 5.49 -10.74 -13.76
C LYS A 197 5.26 -11.34 -12.37
N GLN A 198 4.02 -11.76 -12.13
CA GLN A 198 3.77 -12.91 -11.26
C GLN A 198 3.76 -14.16 -12.13
N ARG A 199 4.46 -15.18 -11.66
CA ARG A 199 4.63 -16.47 -12.32
C ARG A 199 3.28 -17.22 -12.31
N VAL A 200 2.36 -16.85 -13.21
CA VAL A 200 1.17 -17.64 -13.54
C VAL A 200 1.29 -17.96 -15.03
N VAL A 201 1.61 -19.23 -15.30
CA VAL A 201 1.59 -19.79 -16.65
C VAL A 201 0.13 -19.76 -17.11
N SER A 202 -0.18 -18.94 -18.10
CA SER A 202 -1.44 -19.05 -18.83
C SER A 202 -1.12 -19.22 -20.30
N CYS A 203 -1.51 -20.38 -20.83
CA CYS A 203 -1.44 -20.73 -22.25
C CYS A 203 -2.28 -19.74 -23.06
N CYS A 204 -1.66 -18.99 -23.98
CA CYS A 204 -2.40 -18.38 -25.07
C CYS A 204 -2.53 -19.40 -26.21
N TYR A 205 -3.75 -19.87 -26.45
CA TYR A 205 -4.11 -20.54 -27.70
C TYR A 205 -3.91 -19.56 -28.87
N GLN A 206 -3.23 -20.04 -29.91
CA GLN A 206 -3.07 -19.34 -31.18
C GLN A 206 -4.30 -19.60 -32.06
N ASN A 207 -4.86 -18.54 -32.64
CA ASN A 207 -5.41 -18.56 -34.00
C ASN A 207 -4.59 -17.60 -34.83
#